data_AF-A0A1L7WXX3-F1
#
_entry.id   AF-A0A1L7WXX3-F1
#
_cell.length_a   1.000
_cell.length_b   1.000
_cell.length_c   1.000
_cell.angle_alpha   90.00
_cell.angle_beta   90.00
_cell.angle_gamma   90.00
#
_symmetry.space_group_name_H-M   'P 1'
#
loop_
_entity.id
_entity.type
_entity.pdbx_description
1 polymer ?
#
loop_
_entity_poly.entity_id
_entity_poly.type
_entity_poly.pdbx_seq_one_letter_code
_entity_poly.pdbx_strand_id
1 'polypeptide(L)'
;MPRAKRVLAEADPNASNASRIPSTTTKSTKRKSTTQDTENVAPKAKKTRGKRSADENPTSQYVTKDNSKLRALLRDRGLPTDGTREELIKRLDESSPVDYDSLLVAELTEMCKQRNLKGAAQYSREIKVDRLKLNDSFDRDTGNGSDMTLLIQVAIKEQTLPELIANDAAATDSYAKKTTKQLCALLEKRKLSASGSKETLISRLRKHDQKERTKRIENYRKELARLKPKLESQIGHSPDYSKIIEGYERQERLDYEITSRQEYRTEPPNHICNYDWKDSHWAGRSERDLAEICTRREMPGHGPKAAMIKWLDTGVVDYEDLYASSLETICYKRGIKHKSGAKKVDLVRILKEADGAEGN
;
A
#
# COMPACT_ATOMS: atom_id res chain seq x y z
N MET A 1 22.22 22.53 44.24
CA MET A 1 21.54 23.82 43.98
C MET A 1 20.32 23.55 43.10
N PRO A 2 19.08 23.79 43.58
CA PRO A 2 17.85 23.40 42.91
C PRO A 2 17.22 24.50 42.04
N ARG A 3 16.41 24.03 41.07
CA ARG A 3 15.28 24.67 40.36
C ARG A 3 15.49 25.96 39.56
N ALA A 4 15.17 25.86 38.27
CA ALA A 4 14.21 26.79 37.65
C ALA A 4 13.25 26.01 36.74
N LYS A 5 11.96 26.04 37.09
CA LYS A 5 10.84 25.62 36.25
C LYS A 5 10.54 26.72 35.24
N ARG A 6 10.25 26.38 33.98
CA ARG A 6 9.52 27.26 33.07
C ARG A 6 8.30 26.53 32.53
N VAL A 7 7.15 27.12 32.81
CA VAL A 7 5.83 26.84 32.23
C VAL A 7 5.54 28.04 31.33
N LEU A 8 5.08 27.80 30.10
CA LEU A 8 4.34 28.73 29.22
C LEU A 8 3.90 27.87 28.02
N ALA A 9 2.65 27.43 27.96
CA ALA A 9 1.40 28.14 27.65
C ALA A 9 1.01 27.86 26.19
N GLU A 10 -0.12 27.17 26.07
CA GLU A 10 -0.87 26.92 24.85
C GLU A 10 -1.43 28.24 24.29
N ALA A 11 -1.43 28.37 22.96
CA ALA A 11 -2.29 29.30 22.24
C ALA A 11 -2.57 28.75 20.83
N ASP A 12 -3.74 28.18 20.67
CA ASP A 12 -4.50 28.14 19.40
C ASP A 12 -5.31 29.45 19.34
N PRO A 13 -5.32 30.15 18.20
CA PRO A 13 -6.64 30.49 17.68
C PRO A 13 -6.70 30.49 16.15
N ASN A 14 -7.48 29.54 15.66
CA ASN A 14 -8.38 29.69 14.52
C ASN A 14 -9.13 31.05 14.58
N ALA A 15 -8.80 31.98 13.68
CA ALA A 15 -9.53 33.22 13.48
C ALA A 15 -9.79 33.45 11.98
N SER A 16 -11.08 33.41 11.66
CA SER A 16 -11.68 33.67 10.36
C SER A 16 -11.36 35.07 9.84
N ASN A 17 -11.26 35.24 8.52
CA ASN A 17 -11.53 36.54 7.90
C ASN A 17 -12.34 36.36 6.62
N ALA A 18 -13.62 36.71 6.74
CA ALA A 18 -14.52 37.00 5.63
C ALA A 18 -14.24 38.43 5.14
N SER A 19 -14.27 38.65 3.83
CA SER A 19 -14.45 40.00 3.28
C SER A 19 -15.38 39.98 2.07
N ARG A 20 -16.28 40.96 2.07
CA ARG A 20 -17.43 41.18 1.19
C ARG A 20 -17.06 42.04 -0.04
N ILE A 21 -17.63 41.66 -1.19
CA ILE A 21 -18.32 42.38 -2.32
C ILE A 21 -18.08 43.91 -2.55
N PRO A 22 -18.15 44.45 -3.79
CA PRO A 22 -19.43 44.78 -4.52
C PRO A 22 -19.39 44.49 -6.06
N SER A 23 -20.36 43.82 -6.70
CA SER A 23 -21.63 44.28 -7.31
C SER A 23 -21.56 45.34 -8.43
N THR A 24 -21.97 44.99 -9.67
CA THR A 24 -22.71 45.87 -10.61
C THR A 24 -23.61 45.07 -11.59
N THR A 25 -24.91 45.20 -11.38
CA THR A 25 -26.05 45.33 -12.32
C THR A 25 -25.88 45.16 -13.84
N THR A 26 -26.80 44.44 -14.49
CA THR A 26 -27.86 45.04 -15.36
C THR A 26 -28.92 44.01 -15.82
N LYS A 27 -30.19 44.49 -15.87
CA LYS A 27 -31.42 43.80 -16.29
C LYS A 27 -31.62 43.90 -17.81
N SER A 28 -32.34 42.96 -18.46
CA SER A 28 -33.45 43.32 -19.37
C SER A 28 -34.37 42.15 -19.82
N THR A 29 -35.66 42.34 -19.51
CA THR A 29 -36.94 42.04 -20.21
C THR A 29 -37.21 40.79 -21.08
N LYS A 30 -38.19 40.01 -20.59
CA LYS A 30 -39.40 39.45 -21.24
C LYS A 30 -39.81 40.00 -22.63
N ARG A 31 -40.28 39.09 -23.50
CA ARG A 31 -41.52 39.26 -24.31
C ARG A 31 -42.12 37.90 -24.72
N LYS A 32 -43.45 37.88 -24.84
CA LYS A 32 -44.38 36.74 -24.98
C LYS A 32 -45.42 37.12 -26.06
N SER A 33 -45.80 36.18 -26.94
CA SER A 33 -47.05 36.11 -27.76
C SER A 33 -46.95 34.82 -28.62
N THR A 34 -47.79 33.77 -28.61
CA THR A 34 -49.26 33.63 -28.74
C THR A 34 -49.73 34.26 -30.07
N THR A 35 -50.41 33.59 -31.02
CA THR A 35 -51.61 32.73 -30.93
C THR A 35 -51.94 32.08 -32.31
N GLN A 36 -52.51 30.86 -32.33
CA GLN A 36 -53.68 30.35 -33.12
C GLN A 36 -53.69 30.39 -34.68
N ASP A 37 -54.36 29.53 -35.47
CA ASP A 37 -55.41 28.51 -35.24
C ASP A 37 -55.62 27.61 -36.51
N THR A 38 -56.21 26.41 -36.29
CA THR A 38 -57.13 25.61 -37.17
C THR A 38 -56.60 25.07 -38.54
N GLU A 39 -56.90 23.85 -39.02
CA GLU A 39 -58.15 23.08 -38.94
C GLU A 39 -57.95 21.59 -39.38
N ASN A 40 -58.88 20.75 -38.89
CA ASN A 40 -59.13 19.31 -39.09
C ASN A 40 -58.84 18.66 -40.45
N VAL A 41 -58.34 17.40 -40.46
CA VAL A 41 -58.98 16.20 -41.06
C VAL A 41 -58.32 14.92 -40.48
N ALA A 42 -59.12 14.01 -39.92
CA ALA A 42 -58.77 12.59 -39.69
C ALA A 42 -59.69 11.70 -40.56
N PRO A 43 -59.53 10.36 -40.66
CA PRO A 43 -58.45 9.48 -40.18
C PRO A 43 -57.96 8.50 -41.29
N LYS A 44 -56.83 7.82 -41.10
CA LYS A 44 -56.62 6.44 -41.61
C LYS A 44 -55.39 5.77 -41.00
N ALA A 45 -55.64 4.57 -40.49
CA ALA A 45 -54.73 3.71 -39.74
C ALA A 45 -53.42 3.37 -40.46
N LYS A 46 -52.28 3.53 -39.78
CA LYS A 46 -51.02 2.86 -40.12
C LYS A 46 -50.23 2.49 -38.87
N LYS A 47 -50.20 1.17 -38.61
CA LYS A 47 -49.14 0.35 -38.01
C LYS A 47 -48.17 1.09 -37.08
N THR A 48 -48.36 0.88 -35.77
CA THR A 48 -47.37 1.08 -34.72
C THR A 48 -46.10 0.28 -35.05
N ARG A 49 -45.14 0.95 -35.69
CA ARG A 49 -43.76 0.50 -35.83
C ARG A 49 -43.17 0.49 -34.43
N GLY A 50 -42.82 -0.71 -33.96
CA GLY A 50 -42.25 -0.93 -32.64
C GLY A 50 -41.18 0.10 -32.31
N LYS A 51 -41.45 0.88 -31.27
CA LYS A 51 -40.47 1.72 -30.58
C LYS A 51 -39.49 0.73 -29.95
N ARG A 52 -38.39 0.44 -30.65
CA ARG A 52 -37.22 -0.18 -30.05
C ARG A 52 -36.80 0.75 -28.92
N SER A 53 -37.05 0.31 -27.69
CA SER A 53 -36.45 0.88 -26.50
C SER A 53 -34.94 0.78 -26.64
N ALA A 54 -34.33 1.86 -27.13
CA ALA A 54 -32.93 2.15 -26.89
C ALA A 54 -32.84 2.59 -25.43
N ASP A 55 -32.89 1.61 -24.53
CA ASP A 55 -32.60 1.77 -23.10
C ASP A 55 -31.35 0.95 -22.81
N GLU A 56 -30.25 1.35 -23.46
CA GLU A 56 -28.90 1.02 -23.01
C GLU A 56 -28.26 2.36 -22.68
N ASN A 57 -28.68 2.91 -21.54
CA ASN A 57 -27.93 3.96 -20.88
C ASN A 57 -26.53 3.37 -20.58
N PRO A 58 -25.42 3.91 -21.11
CA PRO A 58 -24.11 3.37 -20.79
C PRO A 58 -23.95 3.46 -19.28
N THR A 59 -23.93 2.31 -18.62
CA THR A 59 -23.85 2.24 -17.16
C THR A 59 -22.57 2.97 -16.77
N SER A 60 -22.68 4.07 -16.02
CA SER A 60 -21.54 4.91 -15.66
C SER A 60 -20.41 4.04 -15.10
N GLN A 61 -19.18 4.29 -15.55
CA GLN A 61 -17.99 3.56 -15.09
C GLN A 61 -17.71 3.72 -13.58
N TYR A 62 -18.41 4.63 -12.90
CA TYR A 62 -18.27 4.88 -11.47
C TYR A 62 -19.26 4.09 -10.62
N VAL A 63 -20.23 3.39 -11.22
CA VAL A 63 -21.28 2.64 -10.50
C VAL A 63 -20.71 1.54 -9.60
N THR A 64 -19.56 0.96 -9.98
CA THR A 64 -18.89 -0.09 -9.20
C THR A 64 -17.96 0.44 -8.11
N LYS A 65 -17.70 1.76 -8.07
CA LYS A 65 -16.72 2.33 -7.14
C LYS A 65 -17.31 2.55 -5.75
N ASP A 66 -16.51 2.29 -4.72
CA ASP A 66 -16.87 2.56 -3.34
C ASP A 66 -17.08 4.08 -3.13
N ASN A 67 -17.96 4.46 -2.19
CA ASN A 67 -18.21 5.87 -1.88
C ASN A 67 -16.93 6.65 -1.53
N SER A 68 -16.00 6.03 -0.81
CA SER A 68 -14.69 6.63 -0.50
C SER A 68 -13.88 6.90 -1.76
N LYS A 69 -13.89 5.97 -2.73
CA LYS A 69 -13.22 6.14 -4.02
C LYS A 69 -13.85 7.27 -4.83
N LEU A 70 -15.18 7.36 -4.88
CA LEU A 70 -15.88 8.46 -5.54
C LEU A 70 -15.44 9.83 -4.97
N ARG A 71 -15.38 9.93 -3.64
CA ARG A 71 -14.95 11.16 -2.95
C ARG A 71 -13.48 11.48 -3.20
N ALA A 72 -12.60 10.47 -3.25
CA ALA A 72 -11.20 10.67 -3.60
C ALA A 72 -11.05 11.23 -5.02
N LEU A 73 -11.75 10.63 -6.00
CA LEU A 73 -11.73 11.11 -7.39
C LEU A 73 -12.28 12.54 -7.52
N LEU A 74 -13.34 12.89 -6.79
CA LEU A 74 -13.89 14.26 -6.77
C LEU A 74 -12.91 15.25 -6.15
N ARG A 75 -12.28 14.90 -5.01
CA ARG A 75 -11.27 15.74 -4.35
C ARG A 75 -10.10 16.05 -5.28
N ASP A 76 -9.63 15.04 -6.01
CA ASP A 76 -8.53 15.18 -6.95
C ASP A 76 -8.88 16.08 -8.15
N ARG A 77 -10.17 16.21 -8.47
CA ARG A 77 -10.69 17.16 -9.47
C ARG A 77 -11.05 18.53 -8.87
N GLY A 78 -10.84 18.75 -7.57
CA GLY A 78 -11.25 19.97 -6.88
C GLY A 78 -12.77 20.17 -6.79
N LEU A 79 -13.55 19.08 -6.85
CA LEU A 79 -15.01 19.10 -6.82
C LEU A 79 -15.58 18.83 -5.42
N PRO A 80 -16.82 19.30 -5.12
CA PRO A 80 -17.49 19.00 -3.85
C PRO A 80 -17.69 17.49 -3.61
N THR A 81 -17.34 17.03 -2.41
CA THR A 81 -17.36 15.62 -2.00
C THR A 81 -18.57 15.22 -1.14
N ASP A 82 -19.46 16.17 -0.87
CA ASP A 82 -20.72 15.98 -0.15
C ASP A 82 -21.88 15.58 -1.07
N GLY A 83 -22.92 15.00 -0.49
CA GLY A 83 -24.12 14.56 -1.21
C GLY A 83 -24.34 13.05 -1.22
N THR A 84 -25.38 12.63 -1.94
CA THR A 84 -25.74 11.22 -2.14
C THR A 84 -24.78 10.55 -3.11
N ARG A 85 -24.74 9.21 -3.11
CA ARG A 85 -23.88 8.44 -4.02
C ARG A 85 -24.15 8.80 -5.49
N GLU A 86 -25.43 8.94 -5.85
CA GLU A 86 -25.88 9.26 -7.20
C GLU A 86 -25.42 10.67 -7.63
N GLU A 87 -25.44 11.63 -6.69
CA GLU A 87 -24.92 12.99 -6.93
C GLU A 87 -23.40 12.98 -7.16
N LEU A 88 -22.65 12.16 -6.42
CA LEU A 88 -21.21 12.02 -6.60
C LEU A 88 -20.88 11.40 -7.97
N ILE A 89 -21.58 10.33 -8.37
CA ILE A 89 -21.42 9.68 -9.68
C ILE A 89 -21.75 10.67 -10.79
N LYS A 90 -22.89 11.35 -10.70
CA LYS A 90 -23.32 12.33 -11.70
C LYS A 90 -22.27 13.45 -11.87
N ARG A 91 -21.69 13.98 -10.79
CA ARG A 91 -20.60 14.98 -10.89
C ARG A 91 -19.37 14.43 -11.57
N LEU A 92 -19.01 13.16 -11.35
CA LEU A 92 -17.87 12.53 -12.01
C LEU A 92 -18.12 12.24 -13.50
N ASP A 93 -19.36 11.97 -13.88
CA ASP A 93 -19.76 11.80 -15.28
C ASP A 93 -19.81 13.14 -16.04
N GLU A 94 -20.27 14.21 -15.38
CA GLU A 94 -20.36 15.55 -15.98
C GLU A 94 -19.03 16.30 -16.01
N SER A 95 -18.03 15.85 -15.24
CA SER A 95 -16.70 16.49 -15.18
C SER A 95 -15.64 15.75 -15.98
N SER A 96 -14.72 16.50 -16.57
CA SER A 96 -13.54 15.93 -17.23
C SER A 96 -12.65 15.17 -16.24
N PRO A 97 -12.04 14.04 -16.64
CA PRO A 97 -11.02 13.36 -15.85
C PRO A 97 -9.83 14.29 -15.52
N VAL A 98 -9.08 13.94 -14.48
CA VAL A 98 -7.84 14.65 -14.13
C VAL A 98 -6.82 14.47 -15.26
N ASP A 99 -6.33 15.59 -15.80
CA ASP A 99 -5.21 15.59 -16.73
C ASP A 99 -3.89 15.52 -15.96
N TYR A 100 -3.46 14.30 -15.65
CA TYR A 100 -2.20 14.04 -14.96
C TYR A 100 -0.98 14.60 -15.70
N ASP A 101 -1.07 14.75 -17.02
CA ASP A 101 0.04 15.25 -17.84
C ASP A 101 0.22 16.77 -17.72
N SER A 102 -0.74 17.48 -17.14
CA SER A 102 -0.63 18.90 -16.81
C SER A 102 -0.06 19.19 -15.41
N LEU A 103 -0.03 18.18 -14.53
CA LEU A 103 0.34 18.35 -13.12
C LEU A 103 1.87 18.36 -12.88
N LEU A 104 2.27 19.10 -11.86
CA LEU A 104 3.64 19.14 -11.35
C LEU A 104 3.98 17.83 -10.62
N VAL A 105 5.27 17.46 -10.63
CA VAL A 105 5.75 16.25 -9.94
C VAL A 105 5.42 16.26 -8.44
N ALA A 106 5.45 17.43 -7.80
CA ALA A 106 5.10 17.58 -6.39
C ALA A 106 3.63 17.25 -6.12
N GLU A 107 2.73 17.70 -7.00
CA GLU A 107 1.29 17.44 -6.92
C GLU A 107 1.01 15.95 -7.13
N LEU A 108 1.63 15.33 -8.15
CA LEU A 108 1.53 13.89 -8.39
C LEU A 108 2.03 13.07 -7.19
N THR A 109 3.12 13.50 -6.54
CA THR A 109 3.61 12.85 -5.31
C THR A 109 2.61 12.98 -4.17
N GLU A 110 1.98 14.13 -4.00
CA GLU A 110 1.00 14.34 -2.96
C GLU A 110 -0.27 13.49 -3.18
N MET A 111 -0.77 13.43 -4.42
CA MET A 111 -1.88 12.54 -4.79
C MET A 111 -1.54 11.06 -4.50
N CYS A 112 -0.33 10.62 -4.86
CA CYS A 112 0.14 9.27 -4.55
C CYS A 112 0.15 8.99 -3.04
N LYS A 113 0.57 9.95 -2.21
CA LYS A 113 0.57 9.81 -0.74
C LYS A 113 -0.85 9.74 -0.18
N GLN A 114 -1.75 10.62 -0.64
CA GLN A 114 -3.14 10.65 -0.20
C GLN A 114 -3.86 9.33 -0.50
N ARG A 115 -3.50 8.69 -1.62
CA ARG A 115 -3.99 7.37 -2.02
C ARG A 115 -3.20 6.20 -1.41
N ASN A 116 -2.26 6.48 -0.51
CA ASN A 116 -1.41 5.50 0.17
C ASN A 116 -0.63 4.58 -0.79
N LEU A 117 -0.18 5.12 -1.93
CA LEU A 117 0.67 4.40 -2.87
C LEU A 117 2.11 4.35 -2.33
N LYS A 118 2.65 3.13 -2.19
CA LYS A 118 4.03 2.92 -1.70
C LYS A 118 5.04 3.67 -2.56
N GLY A 119 6.11 4.21 -1.97
CA GLY A 119 7.19 4.87 -2.71
C GLY A 119 6.79 6.16 -3.45
N ALA A 120 5.72 6.85 -3.04
CA ALA A 120 5.17 8.04 -3.70
C ALA A 120 6.19 9.15 -4.04
N ALA A 121 7.30 9.26 -3.30
CA ALA A 121 8.37 10.23 -3.56
C ALA A 121 9.49 9.72 -4.48
N GLN A 122 9.64 8.40 -4.63
CA GLN A 122 10.81 7.75 -5.23
C GLN A 122 10.71 7.59 -6.74
N TYR A 123 9.48 7.44 -7.26
CA TYR A 123 9.26 7.11 -8.66
C TYR A 123 9.41 8.32 -9.61
N SER A 124 9.66 8.04 -10.89
CA SER A 124 9.63 9.07 -11.94
C SER A 124 8.24 9.68 -12.09
N ARG A 125 8.14 10.76 -12.88
CA ARG A 125 6.86 11.41 -13.18
C ARG A 125 5.92 10.43 -13.91
N GLU A 126 6.43 9.77 -14.93
CA GLU A 126 5.69 8.85 -15.81
C GLU A 126 5.12 7.69 -14.99
N ILE A 127 5.93 7.11 -14.10
CA ILE A 127 5.49 6.02 -13.22
C ILE A 127 4.42 6.50 -12.24
N LYS A 128 4.52 7.72 -11.69
CA LYS A 128 3.46 8.28 -10.83
C LYS A 128 2.15 8.41 -11.60
N VAL A 129 2.19 8.92 -12.83
CA VAL A 129 1.01 9.06 -13.69
C VAL A 129 0.36 7.70 -13.95
N ASP A 130 1.14 6.70 -14.38
CA ASP A 130 0.62 5.36 -14.67
C ASP A 130 0.00 4.71 -13.42
N ARG A 131 0.62 4.86 -12.25
CA ARG A 131 0.09 4.31 -10.99
C ARG A 131 -1.17 5.02 -10.53
N LEU A 132 -1.29 6.33 -10.73
CA LEU A 132 -2.53 7.07 -10.44
C LEU A 132 -3.66 6.64 -11.37
N LYS A 133 -3.38 6.46 -12.67
CA LYS A 133 -4.34 5.91 -13.65
C LYS A 133 -4.77 4.49 -13.29
N LEU A 134 -3.83 3.62 -12.92
CA LEU A 134 -4.15 2.27 -12.43
C LEU A 134 -5.02 2.33 -11.16
N ASN A 135 -4.69 3.21 -10.22
CA ASN A 135 -5.49 3.39 -9.02
C ASN A 135 -6.89 3.94 -9.32
N ASP A 136 -7.06 4.82 -10.31
CA ASP A 136 -8.38 5.31 -10.76
C ASP A 136 -9.26 4.21 -11.32
N SER A 137 -8.66 3.25 -12.04
CA SER A 137 -9.38 2.09 -12.55
C SER A 137 -9.92 1.20 -11.43
N PHE A 138 -9.28 1.21 -10.25
CA PHE A 138 -9.71 0.44 -9.10
C PHE A 138 -10.98 1.00 -8.47
N ASP A 139 -11.84 0.10 -7.98
CA ASP A 139 -13.12 0.48 -7.40
C ASP A 139 -12.98 1.05 -5.98
N ARG A 140 -11.86 0.78 -5.30
CA ARG A 140 -11.69 1.11 -3.88
C ARG A 140 -10.69 2.23 -3.67
N ASP A 141 -10.90 2.96 -2.58
CA ASP A 141 -9.94 3.93 -2.10
C ASP A 141 -8.87 3.25 -1.25
N THR A 142 -7.68 3.10 -1.82
CA THR A 142 -6.50 2.56 -1.12
C THR A 142 -6.02 3.48 0.02
N GLY A 143 -6.44 4.75 0.03
CA GLY A 143 -6.21 5.69 1.12
C GLY A 143 -7.12 5.48 2.33
N ASN A 144 -8.27 4.81 2.16
CA ASN A 144 -9.22 4.59 3.26
C ASN A 144 -8.96 3.28 4.02
N GLY A 145 -8.06 3.35 5.00
CA GLY A 145 -7.73 2.20 5.86
C GLY A 145 -8.91 1.65 6.67
N SER A 146 -9.96 2.45 6.93
CA SER A 146 -11.12 2.01 7.71
C SER A 146 -12.05 1.09 6.91
N ASP A 147 -12.33 1.44 5.65
CA ASP A 147 -13.10 0.60 4.72
C ASP A 147 -12.35 -0.71 4.46
N MET A 148 -11.03 -0.62 4.24
CA MET A 148 -10.14 -1.78 4.09
C MET A 148 -10.22 -2.74 5.27
N THR A 149 -10.14 -2.21 6.49
CA THR A 149 -10.19 -3.02 7.71
C THR A 149 -11.52 -3.75 7.83
N LEU A 150 -12.64 -3.08 7.55
CA LEU A 150 -13.96 -3.68 7.62
C LEU A 150 -14.13 -4.77 6.55
N LEU A 151 -13.68 -4.49 5.34
CA LEU A 151 -13.72 -5.43 4.23
C LEU A 151 -12.95 -6.71 4.54
N ILE A 152 -11.71 -6.59 5.05
CA ILE A 152 -10.89 -7.74 5.47
C ILE A 152 -11.60 -8.54 6.57
N GLN A 153 -12.20 -7.88 7.56
CA GLN A 153 -12.92 -8.58 8.63
C GLN A 153 -14.09 -9.40 8.11
N VAL A 154 -14.85 -8.88 7.15
CA VAL A 154 -15.96 -9.63 6.55
C VAL A 154 -15.43 -10.79 5.70
N ALA A 155 -14.46 -10.53 4.82
CA ALA A 155 -13.88 -11.54 3.94
C ALA A 155 -13.32 -12.75 4.74
N ILE A 156 -12.54 -12.49 5.79
CA ILE A 156 -12.01 -13.56 6.66
C ILE A 156 -13.13 -14.39 7.26
N LYS A 157 -14.21 -13.76 7.74
CA LYS A 157 -15.32 -14.47 8.38
C LYS A 157 -16.14 -15.27 7.40
N GLU A 158 -16.38 -14.74 6.20
CA GLU A 158 -17.08 -15.46 5.14
C GLU A 158 -16.29 -16.67 4.65
N GLN A 159 -14.97 -16.57 4.56
CA GLN A 159 -14.10 -17.70 4.19
C GLN A 159 -14.02 -18.74 5.31
N THR A 160 -13.88 -18.29 6.57
CA THR A 160 -13.70 -19.18 7.72
C THR A 160 -14.99 -19.93 8.11
N LEU A 161 -16.17 -19.33 7.89
CA LEU A 161 -17.43 -19.91 8.35
C LEU A 161 -17.76 -21.26 7.68
N PRO A 162 -17.66 -21.42 6.34
CA PRO A 162 -17.80 -22.71 5.68
C PRO A 162 -16.82 -23.76 6.21
N GLU A 163 -15.56 -23.39 6.43
CA GLU A 163 -14.55 -24.31 7.00
C GLU A 163 -14.94 -24.77 8.41
N LEU A 164 -15.42 -23.87 9.27
CA LEU A 164 -15.89 -24.23 10.61
C LEU A 164 -17.09 -25.18 10.57
N ILE A 165 -18.02 -24.95 9.63
CA ILE A 165 -19.19 -25.81 9.44
C ILE A 165 -18.77 -27.20 8.92
N ALA A 166 -17.88 -27.25 7.92
CA ALA A 166 -17.36 -28.49 7.37
C ALA A 166 -16.57 -29.29 8.42
N ASN A 167 -15.73 -28.62 9.22
CA ASN A 167 -14.98 -29.24 10.31
C ASN A 167 -15.87 -29.74 11.45
N ASP A 168 -17.00 -29.08 11.73
CA ASP A 168 -17.99 -29.57 12.69
C ASP A 168 -18.69 -30.84 12.18
N ALA A 169 -19.02 -30.89 10.89
CA ALA A 169 -19.60 -32.06 10.24
C ALA A 169 -18.63 -33.26 10.15
N ALA A 170 -17.35 -32.99 9.90
CA ALA A 170 -16.29 -34.00 9.78
C ALA A 170 -15.64 -34.39 11.12
N ALA A 171 -16.10 -33.81 12.25
CA ALA A 171 -15.49 -34.00 13.56
C ALA A 171 -15.47 -35.49 13.95
N THR A 172 -14.30 -36.11 13.80
CA THR A 172 -14.12 -37.54 14.08
C THR A 172 -13.92 -37.78 15.57
N ASP A 173 -14.58 -38.80 16.11
CA ASP A 173 -14.55 -39.10 17.53
C ASP A 173 -13.22 -39.70 17.99
N SER A 174 -12.28 -38.84 18.39
CA SER A 174 -10.98 -39.25 18.94
C SER A 174 -11.06 -39.76 20.40
N TYR A 175 -12.20 -39.60 21.07
CA TYR A 175 -12.32 -39.89 22.50
C TYR A 175 -12.40 -41.39 22.82
N ALA A 176 -12.93 -42.20 21.91
CA ALA A 176 -13.05 -43.65 22.11
C ALA A 176 -11.71 -44.34 22.41
N LYS A 177 -10.61 -43.84 21.81
CA LYS A 177 -9.25 -44.39 21.95
C LYS A 177 -8.54 -43.96 23.24
N LYS A 178 -9.09 -43.03 24.02
CA LYS A 178 -8.45 -42.51 25.24
C LYS A 178 -8.76 -43.40 26.45
N THR A 179 -7.83 -43.44 27.41
CA THR A 179 -8.04 -44.12 28.70
C THR A 179 -8.90 -43.27 29.63
N THR A 180 -9.52 -43.90 30.63
CA THR A 180 -10.36 -43.19 31.63
C THR A 180 -9.59 -42.07 32.33
N LYS A 181 -8.34 -42.32 32.73
CA LYS A 181 -7.46 -41.30 33.35
C LYS A 181 -7.25 -40.10 32.44
N GLN A 182 -7.02 -40.32 31.14
CA GLN A 182 -6.88 -39.24 30.16
C GLN A 182 -8.19 -38.46 29.95
N LEU A 183 -9.33 -39.14 29.95
CA LEU A 183 -10.65 -38.51 29.82
C LEU A 183 -10.99 -37.64 31.05
N CYS A 184 -10.73 -38.14 32.27
CA CYS A 184 -10.88 -37.37 33.51
C CYS A 184 -10.01 -36.11 33.49
N ALA A 185 -8.73 -36.23 33.12
CA ALA A 185 -7.83 -35.07 33.02
C ALA A 185 -8.32 -34.01 32.00
N LEU A 186 -8.89 -34.44 30.86
CA LEU A 186 -9.48 -33.51 29.88
C LEU A 186 -10.75 -32.82 30.42
N LEU A 187 -11.59 -33.54 31.15
CA LEU A 187 -12.79 -32.99 31.79
C LEU A 187 -12.42 -31.98 32.87
N GLU A 188 -11.47 -32.30 33.75
CA GLU A 188 -10.98 -31.39 34.78
C GLU A 188 -10.38 -30.12 34.18
N LYS A 189 -9.55 -30.24 33.12
CA LYS A 189 -9.00 -29.08 32.39
C LYS A 189 -10.11 -28.17 31.84
N ARG A 190 -11.25 -28.75 31.47
CA ARG A 190 -12.44 -28.03 30.96
C ARG A 190 -13.43 -27.66 32.06
N LYS A 191 -13.09 -27.89 33.33
CA LYS A 191 -13.95 -27.65 34.51
C LYS A 191 -15.29 -28.38 34.43
N LEU A 192 -15.27 -29.61 33.91
CA LEU A 192 -16.42 -30.51 33.81
C LEU A 192 -16.29 -31.62 34.85
N SER A 193 -17.42 -32.22 35.26
CA SER A 193 -17.40 -33.36 36.18
C SER A 193 -16.60 -34.53 35.58
N ALA A 194 -15.69 -35.11 36.37
CA ALA A 194 -14.84 -36.24 36.02
C ALA A 194 -15.35 -37.59 36.56
N SER A 195 -16.57 -37.64 37.10
CA SER A 195 -17.20 -38.87 37.59
C SER A 195 -18.05 -39.58 36.53
N GLY A 196 -18.19 -40.90 36.69
CA GLY A 196 -19.04 -41.78 35.87
C GLY A 196 -18.26 -42.83 35.07
N SER A 197 -18.99 -43.63 34.29
CA SER A 197 -18.40 -44.61 33.37
C SER A 197 -17.64 -43.95 32.22
N LYS A 198 -16.75 -44.69 31.54
CA LYS A 198 -15.98 -44.18 30.39
C LYS A 198 -16.89 -43.57 29.31
N GLU A 199 -18.02 -44.21 29.02
CA GLU A 199 -19.02 -43.76 28.05
C GLU A 199 -19.63 -42.42 28.44
N THR A 200 -19.92 -42.22 29.74
CA THR A 200 -20.44 -40.94 30.23
C THR A 200 -19.41 -39.82 30.13
N LEU A 201 -18.12 -40.10 30.41
CA LEU A 201 -17.02 -39.13 30.26
C LEU A 201 -16.86 -38.71 28.79
N ILE A 202 -16.85 -39.66 27.87
CA ILE A 202 -16.77 -39.41 26.42
C ILE A 202 -17.97 -38.58 25.97
N SER A 203 -19.20 -38.97 26.34
CA SER A 203 -20.42 -38.26 25.95
C SER A 203 -20.42 -36.81 26.45
N ARG A 204 -19.91 -36.58 27.66
CA ARG A 204 -19.79 -35.23 28.25
C ARG A 204 -18.78 -34.36 27.47
N LEU A 205 -17.62 -34.91 27.11
CA LEU A 205 -16.63 -34.21 26.27
C LEU A 205 -17.18 -33.90 24.88
N ARG A 206 -17.84 -34.86 24.23
CA ARG A 206 -18.48 -34.66 22.91
C ARG A 206 -19.51 -33.54 22.96
N LYS A 207 -20.44 -33.60 23.92
CA LYS A 207 -21.50 -32.58 24.09
C LYS A 207 -20.91 -31.19 24.36
N HIS A 208 -19.87 -31.11 25.19
CA HIS A 208 -19.17 -29.86 25.44
C HIS A 208 -18.54 -29.29 24.17
N ASP A 209 -17.81 -30.09 23.41
CA ASP A 209 -17.13 -29.60 22.21
C ASP A 209 -18.09 -29.24 21.09
N GLN A 210 -19.16 -30.02 20.93
CA GLN A 210 -20.25 -29.66 20.02
C GLN A 210 -20.84 -28.31 20.41
N LYS A 211 -21.15 -28.10 21.70
CA LYS A 211 -21.67 -26.81 22.19
C LYS A 211 -20.71 -25.65 21.90
N GLU A 212 -19.42 -25.82 22.16
CA GLU A 212 -18.41 -24.78 21.90
C GLU A 212 -18.26 -24.49 20.40
N ARG A 213 -18.27 -25.53 19.54
CA ARG A 213 -18.24 -25.34 18.08
C ARG A 213 -19.49 -24.63 17.58
N THR A 214 -20.68 -25.05 17.99
CA THR A 214 -21.94 -24.38 17.64
C THR A 214 -21.94 -22.92 18.10
N LYS A 215 -21.48 -22.64 19.33
CA LYS A 215 -21.34 -21.28 19.85
C LYS A 215 -20.39 -20.43 18.99
N ARG A 216 -19.26 -21.00 18.57
CA ARG A 216 -18.31 -20.33 17.68
C ARG A 216 -18.93 -20.02 16.32
N ILE A 217 -19.58 -21.00 15.68
CA ILE A 217 -20.27 -20.82 14.39
C ILE A 217 -21.33 -19.71 14.50
N GLU A 218 -22.13 -19.74 15.56
CA GLU A 218 -23.18 -18.74 15.80
C GLU A 218 -22.59 -17.35 16.03
N ASN A 219 -21.47 -17.25 16.75
CA ASN A 219 -20.78 -15.97 16.91
C ASN A 219 -20.30 -15.39 15.57
N TYR A 220 -19.72 -16.21 14.70
CA TYR A 220 -19.31 -15.78 13.36
C TYR A 220 -20.50 -15.32 12.51
N ARG A 221 -21.63 -16.04 12.57
CA ARG A 221 -22.87 -15.65 11.88
C ARG A 221 -23.39 -14.29 12.36
N LYS A 222 -23.45 -14.09 13.68
CA LYS A 222 -23.89 -12.82 14.28
C LYS A 222 -22.96 -11.66 13.91
N GLU A 223 -21.66 -11.89 13.94
CA GLU A 223 -20.69 -10.87 13.54
C GLU A 223 -20.82 -10.53 12.06
N LEU A 224 -20.99 -11.51 11.16
CA LEU A 224 -21.25 -11.26 9.74
C LEU A 224 -22.53 -10.47 9.51
N ALA A 225 -23.63 -10.85 10.18
CA ALA A 225 -24.91 -10.15 10.10
C ALA A 225 -24.81 -8.69 10.57
N ARG A 226 -23.89 -8.39 11.49
CA ARG A 226 -23.60 -7.02 11.95
C ARG A 226 -22.68 -6.26 11.00
N LEU A 227 -21.63 -6.91 10.48
CA LEU A 227 -20.58 -6.24 9.72
C LEU A 227 -20.99 -5.98 8.26
N LYS A 228 -21.76 -6.89 7.63
CA LYS A 228 -22.19 -6.73 6.23
C LYS A 228 -23.00 -5.44 5.99
N PRO A 229 -24.09 -5.16 6.74
CA PRO A 229 -24.86 -3.94 6.48
C PRO A 229 -24.05 -2.68 6.76
N LYS A 230 -23.15 -2.73 7.74
CA LYS A 230 -22.23 -1.62 8.02
C LYS A 230 -21.31 -1.36 6.83
N LEU A 231 -20.75 -2.41 6.24
CA LEU A 231 -19.87 -2.30 5.08
C LEU A 231 -20.64 -1.79 3.87
N GLU A 232 -21.79 -2.37 3.55
CA GLU A 232 -22.66 -1.95 2.45
C GLU A 232 -23.06 -0.47 2.57
N SER A 233 -23.41 -0.03 3.78
CA SER A 233 -23.70 1.38 4.07
C SER A 233 -22.50 2.30 3.84
N GLN A 234 -21.28 1.84 4.12
CA GLN A 234 -20.06 2.63 3.93
C GLN A 234 -19.65 2.69 2.45
N ILE A 235 -19.61 1.56 1.76
CA ILE A 235 -19.14 1.48 0.37
C ILE A 235 -20.21 1.90 -0.65
N GLY A 236 -21.50 1.78 -0.28
CA GLY A 236 -22.63 2.23 -1.11
C GLY A 236 -23.17 1.19 -2.09
N HIS A 237 -22.72 -0.06 -2.02
CA HIS A 237 -23.25 -1.18 -2.79
C HIS A 237 -22.92 -2.51 -2.08
N SER A 238 -23.50 -3.62 -2.57
CA SER A 238 -23.16 -4.95 -2.06
C SER A 238 -21.78 -5.38 -2.60
N PRO A 239 -20.84 -5.80 -1.73
CA PRO A 239 -19.52 -6.25 -2.15
C PRO A 239 -19.54 -7.70 -2.65
N ASP A 240 -18.92 -7.95 -3.81
CA ASP A 240 -18.67 -9.30 -4.34
C ASP A 240 -17.24 -9.74 -3.99
N TYR A 241 -17.05 -10.33 -2.81
CA TYR A 241 -15.73 -10.59 -2.21
C TYR A 241 -14.77 -11.38 -3.08
N SER A 242 -15.26 -12.33 -3.89
CA SER A 242 -14.39 -13.07 -4.82
C SER A 242 -13.76 -12.13 -5.84
N LYS A 243 -14.56 -11.24 -6.43
CA LYS A 243 -14.06 -10.23 -7.37
C LYS A 243 -13.14 -9.20 -6.70
N ILE A 244 -13.36 -8.93 -5.41
CA ILE A 244 -12.51 -8.03 -4.63
C ILE A 244 -11.10 -8.59 -4.53
N ILE A 245 -10.96 -9.83 -4.09
CA ILE A 245 -9.66 -10.49 -3.92
C ILE A 245 -8.94 -10.57 -5.27
N GLU A 246 -9.62 -11.05 -6.31
CA GLU A 246 -9.08 -11.11 -7.67
C GLU A 246 -8.66 -9.72 -8.19
N GLY A 247 -9.43 -8.68 -7.85
CA GLY A 247 -9.12 -7.29 -8.19
C GLY A 247 -7.83 -6.80 -7.53
N TYR A 248 -7.61 -7.12 -6.24
CA TYR A 248 -6.38 -6.76 -5.53
C TYR A 248 -5.15 -7.42 -6.12
N GLU A 249 -5.20 -8.74 -6.34
CA GLU A 249 -4.08 -9.48 -6.92
C GLU A 249 -3.71 -8.98 -8.31
N ARG A 250 -4.74 -8.65 -9.13
CA ARG A 250 -4.54 -8.06 -10.45
C ARG A 250 -3.88 -6.69 -10.35
N GLN A 251 -4.37 -5.84 -9.44
CA GLN A 251 -3.83 -4.49 -9.25
C GLN A 251 -2.38 -4.54 -8.77
N GLU A 252 -2.05 -5.39 -7.80
CA GLU A 252 -0.68 -5.55 -7.29
C GLU A 252 0.28 -5.99 -8.40
N ARG A 253 -0.15 -6.93 -9.25
CA ARG A 253 0.64 -7.38 -10.41
C ARG A 253 0.91 -6.25 -11.40
N LEU A 254 -0.11 -5.45 -11.73
CA LEU A 254 0.03 -4.32 -12.64
C LEU A 254 0.88 -3.20 -12.02
N ASP A 255 0.73 -2.92 -10.72
CA ASP A 255 1.56 -1.94 -10.01
C ASP A 255 3.03 -2.38 -10.00
N TYR A 256 3.28 -3.67 -9.79
CA TYR A 256 4.62 -4.25 -9.90
C TYR A 256 5.19 -4.08 -11.31
N GLU A 257 4.42 -4.38 -12.35
CA GLU A 257 4.87 -4.19 -13.73
C GLU A 257 5.24 -2.72 -14.01
N ILE A 258 4.39 -1.77 -13.62
CA ILE A 258 4.65 -0.34 -13.80
C ILE A 258 5.90 0.09 -13.03
N THR A 259 6.02 -0.30 -11.76
CA THR A 259 7.15 0.09 -10.92
C THR A 259 8.45 -0.60 -11.32
N SER A 260 8.40 -1.78 -11.95
CA SER A 260 9.57 -2.47 -12.49
C SER A 260 10.18 -1.76 -13.71
N ARG A 261 9.40 -0.92 -14.41
CA ARG A 261 9.88 -0.04 -15.48
C ARG A 261 10.70 1.13 -14.95
N GLN A 262 10.75 1.33 -13.63
CA GLN A 262 11.71 2.24 -13.05
C GLN A 262 13.07 1.78 -13.53
N GLU A 263 13.59 2.49 -14.52
CA GLU A 263 15.02 2.51 -14.76
C GLU A 263 15.58 2.88 -13.39
N TYR A 264 16.17 1.89 -12.72
CA TYR A 264 17.18 2.22 -11.77
C TYR A 264 18.04 3.20 -12.55
N ARG A 265 18.20 4.42 -12.05
CA ARG A 265 19.52 5.01 -12.15
C ARG A 265 20.41 4.00 -11.42
N THR A 266 20.74 2.88 -12.09
CA THR A 266 22.10 2.44 -12.13
C THR A 266 22.82 3.69 -12.61
N GLU A 267 23.17 4.55 -11.66
CA GLU A 267 24.50 5.12 -11.72
C GLU A 267 25.35 3.95 -12.22
N PRO A 268 25.96 4.07 -13.42
CA PRO A 268 26.78 3.00 -13.97
C PRO A 268 27.61 2.52 -12.79
N PRO A 269 27.54 1.21 -12.43
CA PRO A 269 28.02 0.73 -11.15
C PRO A 269 29.34 1.41 -10.95
N ASN A 270 29.42 2.36 -10.00
CA ASN A 270 30.57 3.25 -9.92
C ASN A 270 31.73 2.27 -9.81
N HIS A 271 32.45 2.06 -10.91
CA HIS A 271 33.52 1.08 -10.97
C HIS A 271 34.59 1.83 -10.22
N ILE A 272 34.50 1.67 -8.90
CA ILE A 272 35.33 2.35 -7.91
C ILE A 272 36.79 2.09 -8.26
N CYS A 273 37.07 0.93 -8.89
CA CYS A 273 38.33 0.56 -9.49
C CYS A 273 38.09 0.09 -10.93
N ASN A 274 38.86 0.64 -11.88
CA ASN A 274 38.83 0.32 -13.31
C ASN A 274 39.91 -0.71 -13.72
N TYR A 275 40.53 -1.38 -12.75
CA TYR A 275 41.54 -2.41 -12.99
C TYR A 275 40.92 -3.63 -13.70
N ASP A 276 41.52 -4.05 -14.81
CA ASP A 276 41.09 -5.24 -15.54
C ASP A 276 41.59 -6.50 -14.84
N TRP A 277 40.81 -6.95 -13.86
CA TRP A 277 41.15 -8.09 -13.01
C TRP A 277 40.79 -9.45 -13.63
N LYS A 278 40.14 -9.49 -14.80
CA LYS A 278 39.56 -10.73 -15.34
C LYS A 278 40.62 -11.79 -15.68
N ASP A 279 41.80 -11.35 -16.09
CA ASP A 279 42.92 -12.23 -16.44
C ASP A 279 43.83 -12.56 -15.23
N SER A 280 43.52 -12.02 -14.04
CA SER A 280 44.26 -12.32 -12.83
C SER A 280 44.01 -13.76 -12.37
N HIS A 281 45.06 -14.42 -11.86
CA HIS A 281 44.94 -15.74 -11.24
C HIS A 281 44.03 -15.75 -9.99
N TRP A 282 43.71 -14.57 -9.43
CA TRP A 282 42.74 -14.41 -8.35
C TRP A 282 41.28 -14.29 -8.81
N ALA A 283 41.01 -14.10 -10.11
CA ALA A 283 39.69 -13.79 -10.65
C ALA A 283 38.61 -14.83 -10.30
N GLY A 284 39.00 -16.11 -10.20
CA GLY A 284 38.11 -17.23 -9.85
C GLY A 284 37.70 -17.29 -8.37
N ARG A 285 38.27 -16.46 -7.49
CA ARG A 285 37.94 -16.46 -6.05
C ARG A 285 36.67 -15.66 -5.76
N SER A 286 35.94 -16.05 -4.71
CA SER A 286 34.81 -15.26 -4.22
C SER A 286 35.29 -13.96 -3.55
N GLU A 287 34.45 -12.93 -3.47
CA GLU A 287 34.80 -11.68 -2.78
C GLU A 287 35.14 -11.92 -1.31
N ARG A 288 34.47 -12.89 -0.67
CA ARG A 288 34.73 -13.27 0.72
C ARG A 288 36.12 -13.88 0.89
N ASP A 289 36.54 -14.76 -0.01
CA ASP A 289 37.88 -15.37 0.05
C ASP A 289 38.95 -14.29 -0.17
N LEU A 290 38.74 -13.40 -1.13
CA LEU A 290 39.64 -12.28 -1.40
C LEU A 290 39.76 -11.36 -0.20
N ALA A 291 38.64 -11.03 0.46
CA ALA A 291 38.62 -10.23 1.67
C ALA A 291 39.45 -10.85 2.79
N GLU A 292 39.32 -12.16 3.00
CA GLU A 292 40.05 -12.87 4.02
C GLU A 292 41.56 -12.90 3.72
N ILE A 293 41.94 -13.16 2.46
CA ILE A 293 43.34 -13.13 2.03
C ILE A 293 43.93 -11.72 2.20
N CYS A 294 43.21 -10.68 1.78
CA CYS A 294 43.65 -9.29 1.91
C CYS A 294 43.83 -8.89 3.37
N THR A 295 42.92 -9.34 4.25
CA THR A 295 43.02 -9.09 5.71
C THR A 295 44.24 -9.77 6.30
N ARG A 296 44.49 -11.05 5.96
CA ARG A 296 45.67 -11.80 6.45
C ARG A 296 47.00 -11.21 5.96
N ARG A 297 46.99 -10.56 4.80
CA ARG A 297 48.16 -9.88 4.23
C ARG A 297 48.21 -8.38 4.59
N GLU A 298 47.36 -7.95 5.52
CA GLU A 298 47.34 -6.59 6.06
C GLU A 298 47.10 -5.48 5.02
N MET A 299 46.22 -5.73 4.05
CA MET A 299 45.78 -4.70 3.10
C MET A 299 45.23 -3.47 3.87
N PRO A 300 45.72 -2.25 3.58
CA PRO A 300 45.25 -1.04 4.23
C PRO A 300 43.87 -0.64 3.67
N GLY A 301 42.82 -1.33 4.13
CA GLY A 301 41.42 -1.05 3.80
C GLY A 301 40.73 -2.11 2.96
N HIS A 302 39.48 -1.84 2.60
CA HIS A 302 38.62 -2.74 1.84
C HIS A 302 37.95 -2.01 0.65
N GLY A 303 37.85 -2.70 -0.48
CA GLY A 303 37.29 -2.17 -1.73
C GLY A 303 36.52 -3.26 -2.50
N PRO A 304 35.99 -2.94 -3.69
CA PRO A 304 35.36 -3.94 -4.55
C PRO A 304 36.37 -5.00 -4.98
N LYS A 305 35.87 -6.12 -5.51
CA LYS A 305 36.70 -7.24 -6.02
C LYS A 305 37.91 -6.80 -6.85
N ALA A 306 37.70 -5.86 -7.76
CA ALA A 306 38.76 -5.31 -8.62
C ALA A 306 39.90 -4.68 -7.82
N ALA A 307 39.60 -3.91 -6.77
CA ALA A 307 40.59 -3.24 -5.92
C ALA A 307 41.38 -4.25 -5.08
N MET A 308 40.70 -5.27 -4.54
CA MET A 308 41.36 -6.35 -3.80
C MET A 308 42.32 -7.15 -4.70
N ILE A 309 41.89 -7.47 -5.92
CA ILE A 309 42.75 -8.19 -6.87
C ILE A 309 43.91 -7.31 -7.34
N LYS A 310 43.66 -6.04 -7.67
CA LYS A 310 44.70 -5.06 -8.01
C LYS A 310 45.79 -5.02 -6.95
N TRP A 311 45.40 -4.92 -5.68
CA TRP A 311 46.36 -4.92 -4.58
C TRP A 311 47.10 -6.25 -4.44
N LEU A 312 46.42 -7.39 -4.61
CA LEU A 312 47.08 -8.70 -4.56
C LEU A 312 48.08 -8.92 -5.70
N ASP A 313 47.84 -8.34 -6.87
CA ASP A 313 48.72 -8.44 -8.04
C ASP A 313 49.87 -7.43 -8.00
N THR A 314 49.61 -6.20 -7.54
CA THR A 314 50.56 -5.07 -7.67
C THR A 314 51.17 -4.62 -6.35
N GLY A 315 50.56 -4.96 -5.22
CA GLY A 315 50.89 -4.43 -3.89
C GLY A 315 50.45 -2.98 -3.65
N VAL A 316 49.87 -2.31 -4.64
CA VAL A 316 49.50 -0.89 -4.57
C VAL A 316 48.03 -0.72 -4.19
N VAL A 317 47.74 0.20 -3.28
CA VAL A 317 46.38 0.63 -2.93
C VAL A 317 46.19 2.07 -3.33
N ASP A 318 45.24 2.31 -4.24
CA ASP A 318 44.74 3.66 -4.51
C ASP A 318 43.53 3.94 -3.61
N TYR A 319 43.53 5.07 -2.90
CA TYR A 319 42.40 5.43 -2.03
C TYR A 319 41.11 5.63 -2.82
N GLU A 320 41.21 6.04 -4.09
CA GLU A 320 40.10 6.08 -5.04
C GLU A 320 39.41 4.73 -5.20
N ASP A 321 40.15 3.63 -5.05
CA ASP A 321 39.66 2.26 -5.25
C ASP A 321 38.99 1.67 -4.00
N LEU A 322 38.98 2.37 -2.86
CA LEU A 322 38.43 1.85 -1.59
C LEU A 322 37.00 2.35 -1.31
N TYR A 323 36.29 1.65 -0.41
CA TYR A 323 35.02 2.12 0.12
C TYR A 323 35.21 3.28 1.11
N ALA A 324 34.23 4.18 1.20
CA ALA A 324 34.28 5.32 2.13
C ALA A 324 34.47 4.88 3.59
N SER A 325 33.80 3.81 4.03
CA SER A 325 33.96 3.23 5.37
C SER A 325 35.38 2.72 5.65
N SER A 326 36.04 2.17 4.63
CA SER A 326 37.44 1.75 4.72
C SER A 326 38.37 2.96 4.87
N LEU A 327 38.14 4.02 4.10
CA LEU A 327 38.92 5.26 4.20
C LEU A 327 38.76 5.92 5.58
N GLU A 328 37.55 5.96 6.14
CA GLU A 328 37.33 6.42 7.53
C GLU A 328 38.13 5.58 8.54
N THR A 329 38.15 4.25 8.35
CA THR A 329 38.92 3.34 9.20
C THR A 329 40.43 3.61 9.10
N ILE A 330 40.95 3.90 7.89
CA ILE A 330 42.36 4.24 7.69
C ILE A 330 42.67 5.58 8.38
N CYS A 331 41.84 6.62 8.17
CA CYS A 331 41.98 7.89 8.86
C CYS A 331 42.00 7.73 10.38
N TYR A 332 41.07 6.92 10.93
CA TYR A 332 41.00 6.65 12.37
C TYR A 332 42.27 5.95 12.89
N LYS A 333 42.73 4.89 12.21
CA LYS A 333 43.95 4.16 12.58
C LYS A 333 45.21 5.03 12.55
N ARG A 334 45.27 6.01 11.64
CA ARG A 334 46.38 6.96 11.51
C ARG A 334 46.23 8.22 12.37
N GLY A 335 45.16 8.34 13.16
CA GLY A 335 44.93 9.52 14.00
C GLY A 335 44.58 10.81 13.22
N ILE A 336 44.16 10.67 11.95
CA ILE A 336 43.84 11.78 11.07
C ILE A 336 42.41 12.29 11.36
N LYS A 337 42.31 13.57 11.72
CA LYS A 337 41.03 14.21 12.05
C LYS A 337 40.15 14.35 10.81
N HIS A 338 38.95 13.78 10.87
CA HIS A 338 37.92 13.91 9.84
C HIS A 338 36.51 13.99 10.48
N LYS A 339 35.52 14.44 9.73
CA LYS A 339 34.11 14.42 10.16
C LYS A 339 33.52 13.03 9.89
N SER A 340 32.78 12.46 10.84
CA SER A 340 32.06 11.20 10.61
C SER A 340 31.02 11.37 9.49
N GLY A 341 30.98 10.42 8.55
CA GLY A 341 30.12 10.50 7.37
C GLY A 341 30.62 11.48 6.30
N ALA A 342 31.92 11.80 6.30
CA ALA A 342 32.52 12.63 5.26
C ALA A 342 32.40 11.95 3.88
N LYS A 343 32.29 12.78 2.83
CA LYS A 343 32.23 12.26 1.46
C LYS A 343 33.56 11.57 1.12
N LYS A 344 33.48 10.49 0.34
CA LYS A 344 34.65 9.72 -0.12
C LYS A 344 35.76 10.61 -0.69
N VAL A 345 35.41 11.59 -1.54
CA VAL A 345 36.36 12.50 -2.17
C VAL A 345 37.16 13.32 -1.14
N ASP A 346 36.51 13.77 -0.06
CA ASP A 346 37.19 14.51 1.01
C ASP A 346 38.13 13.61 1.80
N LEU A 347 37.73 12.36 2.08
CA LEU A 347 38.58 11.38 2.78
C LEU A 347 39.81 11.01 1.95
N VAL A 348 39.66 10.79 0.64
CA VAL A 348 40.78 10.54 -0.28
C VAL A 348 41.76 11.71 -0.28
N ARG A 349 41.27 12.96 -0.40
CA ARG A 349 42.12 14.15 -0.38
C ARG A 349 42.95 14.24 0.90
N ILE A 350 42.30 14.08 2.07
CA ILE A 350 42.96 14.17 3.37
C ILE A 350 44.05 13.09 3.52
N LEU A 351 43.77 11.85 3.09
CA LEU A 351 44.75 10.77 3.16
C LEU A 351 45.95 11.02 2.24
N LYS A 352 45.73 11.53 1.03
CA LYS A 352 46.82 11.91 0.11
C LYS A 352 47.66 13.06 0.64
N GLU A 353 47.03 14.06 1.25
CA GLU A 353 47.73 15.19 1.89
C GLU A 353 48.60 14.72 3.07
N ALA A 354 48.10 13.76 3.87
CA ALA A 354 48.87 13.18 4.98
C ALA A 354 50.08 12.37 4.48
N ASP A 355 49.89 11.52 3.46
CA ASP A 355 50.99 10.72 2.88
C ASP A 355 52.05 11.61 2.20
N GLY A 356 51.63 12.72 1.58
CA GLY A 356 52.54 13.70 0.99
C GLY A 356 53.33 14.51 2.03
N ALA A 357 52.82 14.65 3.25
CA ALA A 357 53.51 15.32 4.36
C ALA A 357 54.50 14.41 5.09
N GLU A 358 54.32 13.08 5.04
CA GLU A 358 55.25 12.09 5.61
C GLU A 358 56.43 11.74 4.67
N GLY A 359 56.36 12.14 3.39
CA GLY A 359 57.39 11.89 2.36
C GLY A 359 58.42 13.00 2.16
N ASN A 360 58.41 14.04 3.00
CA ASN A 360 59.42 15.10 3.13
C ASN A 360 60.06 15.03 4.52
#